data_AF-A0A6U5IYF0-F1
#
_entry.id   AF-A0A6U5IYF0-F1
#
_cell.length_a   1.000
_cell.length_b   1.000
_cell.length_c   1.000
_cell.angle_alpha   90.00
_cell.angle_beta   90.00
_cell.angle_gamma   90.00
#
_symmetry.space_group_name_H-M   'P 1'
#
loop_
_entity.id
_entity.type
_entity.pdbx_description
1 polymer ?
#
loop_
_entity_poly.entity_id
_entity_poly.type
_entity_poly.pdbx_seq_one_letter_code
_entity_poly.pdbx_strand_id
1 'polypeptide(L)'
;EKYGLYEAECASAMMSNFIVFPFSRPCGESIEPLNRAFQSGLKYGKLHFALSSLGMTCPMLLLTKPLSQSEKRMREIVSTQIQLLESGIHKYWSQGFWQQTLNLMGSSDHMVELIGEAMQEDEGYISCIPDPMAFANFYLRKLELSCYFGCHHLALKYVKLLECDDHVASLQRVCPLIVSKHCFGGITYLAEAKCVKTRYYQRKAKKDLKSLSKLVDKGCIDAKPFYLVLKARFTAFQKKDVDSIRMDFDNAITAAIDCGFQGIAAFACEQAHRSLKEECHEDTCGLQTKYWNSAMEYYTRWEAFGKVDQMRELQRNDAENFTAYSAPPSVVKVNVTD
;
A
#
# COMPACT_ATOMS: atom_id res chain seq x y z
N GLU A 1 -26.83 -27.76 21.50
CA GLU A 1 -25.38 -28.05 21.34
C GLU A 1 -24.89 -28.06 19.90
N LYS A 2 -25.48 -28.83 18.98
CA LYS A 2 -24.97 -28.98 17.59
C LYS A 2 -24.81 -27.66 16.81
N TYR A 3 -25.70 -26.68 17.01
CA TYR A 3 -25.60 -25.35 16.37
C TYR A 3 -24.54 -24.41 16.97
N GLY A 4 -24.15 -24.62 18.23
CA GLY A 4 -23.13 -23.79 18.90
C GLY A 4 -21.71 -24.14 18.47
N LEU A 5 -21.45 -25.41 18.16
CA LEU A 5 -20.12 -25.87 17.71
C LEU A 5 -19.73 -25.26 16.36
N TYR A 6 -20.67 -25.20 15.40
CA TYR A 6 -20.40 -24.69 14.04
C TYR A 6 -20.24 -23.17 13.96
N GLU A 7 -20.90 -22.43 14.85
CA GLU A 7 -20.67 -20.99 14.98
C GLU A 7 -19.25 -20.70 15.46
N ALA A 8 -18.79 -21.45 16.47
CA ALA A 8 -17.43 -21.37 16.96
C ALA A 8 -16.42 -21.72 15.86
N GLU A 9 -16.70 -22.68 14.98
CA GLU A 9 -15.79 -23.07 13.89
C GLU A 9 -15.57 -21.95 12.85
N CYS A 10 -16.64 -21.35 12.32
CA CYS A 10 -16.51 -20.31 11.28
C CYS A 10 -15.87 -19.03 11.84
N ALA A 11 -16.32 -18.60 13.02
CA ALA A 11 -15.77 -17.43 13.70
C ALA A 11 -14.30 -17.67 14.10
N SER A 12 -13.98 -18.84 14.66
CA SER A 12 -12.61 -19.20 15.04
C SER A 12 -11.69 -19.26 13.82
N ALA A 13 -12.15 -19.87 12.71
CA ALA A 13 -11.37 -19.92 11.48
C ALA A 13 -11.09 -18.51 10.94
N MET A 14 -12.11 -17.65 10.86
CA MET A 14 -11.94 -16.26 10.43
C MET A 14 -10.96 -15.49 11.34
N MET A 15 -11.21 -15.51 12.66
CA MET A 15 -10.40 -14.76 13.63
C MET A 15 -8.96 -15.26 13.69
N SER A 16 -8.76 -16.57 13.65
CA SER A 16 -7.43 -17.16 13.68
C SER A 16 -6.64 -16.78 12.43
N ASN A 17 -7.23 -16.90 11.24
CA ASN A 17 -6.53 -16.62 9.98
C ASN A 17 -6.32 -15.13 9.72
N PHE A 18 -7.21 -14.25 10.23
CA PHE A 18 -7.06 -12.83 10.02
C PHE A 18 -6.27 -12.11 11.12
N ILE A 19 -6.39 -12.52 12.39
CA ILE A 19 -5.80 -11.78 13.52
C ILE A 19 -4.59 -12.49 14.09
N VAL A 20 -4.62 -13.82 14.20
CA VAL A 20 -3.61 -14.58 14.95
C VAL A 20 -2.50 -15.10 14.03
N PHE A 21 -2.84 -15.77 12.95
CA PHE A 21 -1.87 -16.42 12.07
C PHE A 21 -0.94 -15.49 11.30
N PRO A 22 -1.29 -14.22 11.00
CA PRO A 22 -0.30 -13.25 10.50
C PRO A 22 0.91 -13.03 11.44
N PHE A 23 0.83 -13.47 12.71
CA PHE A 23 1.95 -13.47 13.65
C PHE A 23 2.82 -14.73 13.62
N SER A 24 2.47 -15.73 12.84
CA SER A 24 3.20 -17.01 12.79
C SER A 24 3.37 -17.58 11.39
N ARG A 25 2.65 -17.06 10.40
CA ARG A 25 2.65 -17.54 9.02
C ARG A 25 2.49 -16.37 8.04
N PRO A 26 3.02 -16.48 6.81
CA PRO A 26 2.77 -15.52 5.75
C PRO A 26 1.27 -15.36 5.48
N CYS A 27 0.82 -14.12 5.26
CA CYS A 27 -0.61 -13.83 5.07
C CYS A 27 -1.25 -14.57 3.87
N GLY A 28 -0.47 -14.88 2.84
CA GLY A 28 -0.93 -15.63 1.67
C GLY A 28 -1.44 -17.03 2.00
N GLU A 29 -0.94 -17.65 3.08
CA GLU A 29 -1.43 -18.96 3.54
C GLU A 29 -2.84 -18.91 4.13
N SER A 30 -3.35 -17.71 4.44
CA SER A 30 -4.68 -17.51 5.03
C SER A 30 -5.81 -17.50 4.00
N ILE A 31 -5.51 -17.39 2.69
CA ILE A 31 -6.51 -17.31 1.61
C ILE A 31 -7.41 -18.56 1.59
N GLU A 32 -6.82 -19.75 1.53
CA GLU A 32 -7.58 -21.01 1.45
C GLU A 32 -8.39 -21.31 2.73
N PRO A 33 -7.84 -21.16 3.94
CA PRO A 33 -8.63 -21.22 5.17
C PRO A 33 -9.81 -20.25 5.21
N LEU A 34 -9.65 -19.01 4.76
CA LEU A 34 -10.73 -18.01 4.72
C LEU A 34 -11.81 -18.40 3.69
N ASN A 35 -11.42 -18.92 2.52
CA ASN A 35 -12.37 -19.48 1.55
C ASN A 35 -13.18 -20.64 2.17
N ARG A 36 -12.53 -21.54 2.92
CA ARG A 36 -13.25 -22.63 3.63
C ARG A 36 -14.17 -22.10 4.73
N ALA A 37 -13.75 -21.07 5.47
CA ALA A 37 -14.59 -20.42 6.48
C ALA A 37 -15.84 -19.79 5.84
N PHE A 38 -15.70 -19.18 4.66
CA PHE A 38 -16.82 -18.69 3.86
C PHE A 38 -17.79 -19.81 3.48
N GLN A 39 -17.31 -20.92 2.88
CA GLN A 39 -18.15 -22.05 2.49
C GLN A 39 -18.87 -22.70 3.69
N SER A 40 -18.17 -22.85 4.81
CA SER A 40 -18.75 -23.35 6.06
C SER A 40 -19.84 -22.40 6.57
N GLY A 41 -19.57 -21.11 6.58
CA GLY A 41 -20.52 -20.09 7.00
C GLY A 41 -21.79 -20.08 6.14
N LEU A 42 -21.67 -20.26 4.82
CA LEU A 42 -22.83 -20.43 3.94
C LEU A 42 -23.63 -21.69 4.29
N LYS A 43 -22.96 -22.83 4.41
CA LYS A 43 -23.59 -24.13 4.70
C LYS A 43 -24.39 -24.12 6.00
N TYR A 44 -23.92 -23.38 7.01
CA TYR A 44 -24.55 -23.33 8.34
C TYR A 44 -25.35 -22.05 8.60
N GLY A 45 -25.59 -21.21 7.59
CA GLY A 45 -26.37 -19.98 7.73
C GLY A 45 -25.71 -18.88 8.57
N LYS A 46 -24.39 -18.90 8.73
CA LYS A 46 -23.59 -17.90 9.47
C LYS A 46 -23.06 -16.84 8.51
N LEU A 47 -23.99 -16.10 7.90
CA LEU A 47 -23.69 -15.22 6.78
C LEU A 47 -22.71 -14.09 7.12
N HIS A 48 -22.82 -13.51 8.33
CA HIS A 48 -21.89 -12.45 8.76
C HIS A 48 -20.42 -12.92 8.72
N PHE A 49 -20.10 -14.06 9.36
CA PHE A 49 -18.74 -14.61 9.36
C PHE A 49 -18.30 -15.09 7.97
N ALA A 50 -19.24 -15.59 7.17
CA ALA A 50 -18.96 -15.98 5.80
C ALA A 50 -18.47 -14.78 4.98
N LEU A 51 -19.25 -13.69 4.94
CA LEU A 51 -18.91 -12.50 4.18
C LEU A 51 -17.67 -11.78 4.73
N SER A 52 -17.49 -11.75 6.05
CA SER A 52 -16.27 -11.23 6.67
C SER A 52 -15.03 -12.01 6.19
N SER A 53 -15.08 -13.34 6.20
CA SER A 53 -13.95 -14.19 5.75
C SER A 53 -13.61 -13.92 4.28
N LEU A 54 -14.63 -13.75 3.46
CA LEU A 54 -14.46 -13.43 2.05
C LEU A 54 -13.83 -12.04 1.86
N GLY A 55 -14.31 -11.03 2.58
CA GLY A 55 -13.74 -9.68 2.56
C GLY A 55 -12.28 -9.63 3.05
N MET A 56 -11.94 -10.40 4.08
CA MET A 56 -10.57 -10.49 4.60
C MET A 56 -9.59 -11.20 3.65
N THR A 57 -10.09 -11.84 2.59
CA THR A 57 -9.25 -12.43 1.55
C THR A 57 -8.67 -11.37 0.62
N CYS A 58 -9.38 -10.24 0.41
CA CYS A 58 -8.97 -9.15 -0.46
C CYS A 58 -7.56 -8.58 -0.15
N PRO A 59 -7.21 -8.18 1.09
CA PRO A 59 -5.86 -7.68 1.38
C PRO A 59 -4.77 -8.71 1.06
N MET A 60 -5.04 -10.01 1.29
CA MET A 60 -4.06 -11.06 1.07
C MET A 60 -3.81 -11.29 -0.43
N LEU A 61 -4.87 -11.22 -1.24
CA LEU A 61 -4.76 -11.26 -2.70
C LEU A 61 -3.91 -10.10 -3.20
N LEU A 62 -4.25 -8.87 -2.81
CA LEU A 62 -3.51 -7.67 -3.22
C LEU A 62 -2.02 -7.77 -2.93
N LEU A 63 -1.66 -8.27 -1.75
CA LEU A 63 -0.26 -8.38 -1.32
C LEU A 63 0.50 -9.53 -2.00
N THR A 64 -0.15 -10.65 -2.30
CA THR A 64 0.55 -11.91 -2.62
C THR A 64 0.31 -12.44 -4.03
N LYS A 65 -0.60 -11.83 -4.80
CA LYS A 65 -0.96 -12.28 -6.15
C LYS A 65 -0.74 -11.18 -7.18
N PRO A 66 -0.49 -11.53 -8.45
CA PRO A 66 -0.58 -10.57 -9.56
C PRO A 66 -1.94 -9.86 -9.56
N LEU A 67 -1.96 -8.59 -9.95
CA LEU A 67 -3.16 -7.76 -9.84
C LEU A 67 -4.31 -8.25 -10.72
N SER A 68 -4.08 -8.86 -11.88
CA SER A 68 -5.15 -9.44 -12.71
C SER A 68 -5.86 -10.60 -12.01
N GLN A 69 -5.12 -11.45 -11.28
CA GLN A 69 -5.71 -12.53 -10.50
C GLN A 69 -6.49 -11.97 -9.30
N SER A 70 -5.92 -10.96 -8.64
CA SER A 70 -6.57 -10.25 -7.54
C SER A 70 -7.87 -9.59 -7.99
N GLU A 71 -7.85 -8.87 -9.10
CA GLU A 71 -8.99 -8.18 -9.70
C GLU A 71 -10.13 -9.16 -9.97
N LYS A 72 -9.86 -10.23 -10.73
CA LYS A 72 -10.86 -11.23 -11.07
C LYS A 72 -11.52 -11.80 -9.81
N ARG A 73 -10.70 -12.14 -8.81
CA ARG A 73 -11.18 -12.72 -7.56
C ARG A 73 -11.96 -11.70 -6.73
N MET A 74 -11.53 -10.45 -6.66
CA MET A 74 -12.24 -9.40 -5.93
C MET A 74 -13.59 -9.05 -6.58
N ARG A 75 -13.65 -9.03 -7.91
CA ARG A 75 -14.91 -8.89 -8.67
C ARG A 75 -15.91 -10.00 -8.31
N GLU A 76 -15.46 -11.26 -8.29
CA GLU A 76 -16.29 -12.40 -7.83
C GLU A 76 -16.76 -12.23 -6.39
N ILE A 77 -15.87 -11.81 -5.49
CA ILE A 77 -16.16 -11.58 -4.06
C ILE A 77 -17.24 -10.51 -3.89
N VAL A 78 -17.08 -9.36 -4.54
CA VAL A 78 -18.03 -8.24 -4.46
C VAL A 78 -19.38 -8.64 -5.05
N SER A 79 -19.39 -9.30 -6.22
CA SER A 79 -20.63 -9.83 -6.80
C SER A 79 -21.35 -10.79 -5.85
N THR A 80 -20.61 -11.69 -5.21
CA THR A 80 -21.16 -12.64 -4.24
C THR A 80 -21.73 -11.94 -3.00
N GLN A 81 -21.02 -10.94 -2.46
CA GLN A 81 -21.49 -10.14 -1.33
C GLN A 81 -22.79 -9.40 -1.67
N ILE A 82 -22.87 -8.78 -2.85
CA ILE A 82 -24.08 -8.08 -3.32
C ILE A 82 -25.25 -9.05 -3.45
N GLN A 83 -25.04 -10.24 -4.02
CA GLN A 83 -26.09 -11.25 -4.19
C GLN A 83 -26.62 -11.79 -2.86
N LEU A 84 -25.76 -11.91 -1.85
CA LEU A 84 -26.13 -12.49 -0.55
C LEU A 84 -26.68 -11.45 0.43
N LEU A 85 -26.19 -10.22 0.38
CA LEU A 85 -26.59 -9.10 1.22
C LEU A 85 -26.50 -7.82 0.38
N GLU A 86 -27.64 -7.40 -0.18
CA GLU A 86 -27.73 -6.20 -1.03
C GLU A 86 -27.13 -4.94 -0.36
N SER A 87 -27.28 -4.83 0.97
CA SER A 87 -26.69 -3.79 1.81
C SER A 87 -25.86 -4.41 2.93
N GLY A 88 -24.53 -4.28 2.86
CA GLY A 88 -23.65 -4.77 3.91
C GLY A 88 -22.30 -4.09 3.90
N ILE A 89 -21.78 -3.83 5.10
CA ILE A 89 -20.45 -3.24 5.32
C ILE A 89 -19.32 -3.97 4.54
N HIS A 90 -19.42 -5.30 4.44
CA HIS A 90 -18.41 -6.15 3.80
C HIS A 90 -18.18 -5.80 2.33
N LYS A 91 -19.25 -5.38 1.64
CA LYS A 91 -19.19 -4.92 0.26
C LYS A 91 -18.24 -3.72 0.13
N TYR A 92 -18.39 -2.72 1.01
CA TYR A 92 -17.57 -1.51 0.97
C TYR A 92 -16.09 -1.80 1.19
N TRP A 93 -15.75 -2.76 2.07
CA TRP A 93 -14.36 -3.17 2.25
C TRP A 93 -13.79 -3.80 0.99
N SER A 94 -14.49 -4.76 0.39
CA SER A 94 -14.02 -5.46 -0.79
C SER A 94 -13.98 -4.57 -2.04
N GLN A 95 -14.94 -3.64 -2.19
CA GLN A 95 -14.95 -2.64 -3.25
C GLN A 95 -13.73 -1.71 -3.18
N GLY A 96 -13.31 -1.29 -1.98
CA GLY A 96 -12.12 -0.46 -1.82
C GLY A 96 -10.83 -1.14 -2.31
N PHE A 97 -10.67 -2.44 -2.01
CA PHE A 97 -9.54 -3.22 -2.53
C PHE A 97 -9.63 -3.46 -4.04
N TRP A 98 -10.82 -3.75 -4.55
CA TRP A 98 -11.02 -3.96 -5.98
C TRP A 98 -10.73 -2.68 -6.76
N GLN A 99 -11.25 -1.54 -6.31
CA GLN A 99 -10.99 -0.27 -6.96
C GLN A 99 -9.51 0.08 -6.92
N GLN A 100 -8.84 -0.05 -5.76
CA GLN A 100 -7.39 0.14 -5.66
C GLN A 100 -6.61 -0.73 -6.66
N THR A 101 -7.02 -1.98 -6.83
CA THR A 101 -6.42 -2.91 -7.79
C THR A 101 -6.55 -2.36 -9.22
N LEU A 102 -7.74 -1.88 -9.60
CA LEU A 102 -7.98 -1.25 -10.90
C LEU A 102 -7.14 0.04 -11.09
N ASN A 103 -7.01 0.87 -10.05
CA ASN A 103 -6.17 2.07 -10.09
C ASN A 103 -4.69 1.71 -10.35
N LEU A 104 -4.15 0.71 -9.65
CA LEU A 104 -2.76 0.26 -9.80
C LEU A 104 -2.50 -0.38 -11.17
N MET A 105 -3.47 -1.12 -11.71
CA MET A 105 -3.42 -1.71 -13.04
C MET A 105 -3.47 -0.66 -14.17
N GLY A 106 -3.85 0.59 -13.87
CA GLY A 106 -4.09 1.61 -14.90
C GLY A 106 -5.43 1.43 -15.63
N SER A 107 -6.36 0.67 -15.04
CA SER A 107 -7.71 0.43 -15.57
C SER A 107 -8.74 1.44 -15.03
N SER A 108 -8.30 2.48 -14.33
CA SER A 108 -9.13 3.61 -13.89
C SER A 108 -8.48 4.90 -14.37
N ASP A 109 -9.30 5.86 -14.79
CA ASP A 109 -8.87 7.21 -15.17
C ASP A 109 -8.32 8.00 -13.97
N HIS A 110 -8.63 7.55 -12.75
CA HIS A 110 -8.19 8.17 -11.52
C HIS A 110 -7.06 7.34 -10.89
N MET A 111 -5.89 7.93 -10.61
CA MET A 111 -4.78 7.17 -10.01
C MET A 111 -4.92 6.98 -8.49
N VAL A 112 -5.51 7.96 -7.80
CA VAL A 112 -5.53 8.05 -6.33
C VAL A 112 -6.94 8.01 -5.75
N GLU A 113 -7.93 8.45 -6.52
CA GLU A 113 -9.33 8.47 -6.10
C GLU A 113 -9.95 7.09 -6.30
N LEU A 114 -10.85 6.70 -5.40
CA LEU A 114 -11.54 5.41 -5.47
C LEU A 114 -12.84 5.57 -6.26
N ILE A 115 -12.68 6.03 -7.50
CA ILE A 115 -13.76 6.29 -8.45
C ILE A 115 -13.53 5.39 -9.67
N GLY A 116 -14.57 4.63 -10.05
CA GLY A 116 -14.53 3.75 -11.21
C GLY A 116 -15.57 2.63 -11.17
N GLU A 117 -15.26 1.53 -11.84
CA GLU A 117 -16.14 0.36 -11.97
C GLU A 117 -16.53 -0.24 -10.61
N ALA A 118 -15.57 -0.35 -9.70
CA ALA A 118 -15.77 -1.07 -8.45
C ALA A 118 -16.39 -0.21 -7.35
N MET A 119 -16.13 1.09 -7.38
CA MET A 119 -16.48 2.01 -6.31
C MET A 119 -16.68 3.44 -6.84
N GLN A 120 -17.61 4.16 -6.22
CA GLN A 120 -17.86 5.58 -6.48
C GLN A 120 -17.66 6.33 -5.17
N GLU A 121 -16.59 7.13 -5.10
CA GLU A 121 -16.35 8.04 -3.99
C GLU A 121 -17.20 9.30 -4.20
N ASP A 122 -18.36 9.37 -3.56
CA ASP A 122 -19.14 10.61 -3.45
C ASP A 122 -19.39 10.99 -1.97
N GLU A 123 -19.83 12.23 -1.73
CA GLU A 123 -20.09 12.73 -0.37
C GLU A 123 -21.18 11.89 0.34
N GLY A 124 -22.13 11.36 -0.44
CA GLY A 124 -23.12 10.39 0.02
C GLY A 124 -22.45 9.11 0.52
N TYR A 125 -21.51 8.54 -0.24
CA TYR A 125 -20.75 7.36 0.11
C TYR A 125 -20.04 7.54 1.45
N ILE A 126 -19.28 8.63 1.61
CA ILE A 126 -18.50 8.88 2.84
C ILE A 126 -19.44 9.08 4.04
N SER A 127 -20.53 9.83 3.88
CA SER A 127 -21.53 10.03 4.94
C SER A 127 -22.30 8.76 5.31
N CYS A 128 -22.37 7.80 4.38
CA CYS A 128 -23.04 6.52 4.55
C CYS A 128 -22.11 5.41 5.04
N ILE A 129 -20.81 5.64 5.23
CA ILE A 129 -19.91 4.65 5.84
C ILE A 129 -20.28 4.55 7.33
N PRO A 130 -21.07 3.54 7.76
CA PRO A 130 -21.60 3.50 9.11
C PRO A 130 -20.59 2.90 10.10
N ASP A 131 -19.44 2.46 9.59
CA ASP A 131 -18.48 1.63 10.31
C ASP A 131 -17.06 2.20 10.25
N PRO A 132 -16.40 2.34 11.41
CA PRO A 132 -15.04 2.85 11.50
C PRO A 132 -13.97 2.06 10.73
N MET A 133 -14.14 0.76 10.58
CA MET A 133 -13.20 -0.08 9.83
C MET A 133 -13.38 0.10 8.33
N ALA A 134 -14.61 0.31 7.85
CA ALA A 134 -14.86 0.71 6.46
C ALA A 134 -14.25 2.07 6.14
N PHE A 135 -14.39 3.02 7.07
CA PHE A 135 -13.78 4.34 6.96
C PHE A 135 -12.24 4.22 6.94
N ALA A 136 -11.67 3.44 7.87
CA ALA A 136 -10.23 3.20 7.93
C ALA A 136 -9.71 2.56 6.64
N ASN A 137 -10.42 1.53 6.13
CA ASN A 137 -10.06 0.85 4.90
C ASN A 137 -10.02 1.85 3.74
N PHE A 138 -11.09 2.61 3.55
CA PHE A 138 -11.22 3.59 2.49
C PHE A 138 -10.05 4.59 2.46
N TYR A 139 -9.77 5.27 3.59
CA TYR A 139 -8.67 6.23 3.63
C TYR A 139 -7.29 5.59 3.59
N LEU A 140 -7.13 4.34 4.05
CA LEU A 140 -5.88 3.61 3.93
C LEU A 140 -5.56 3.28 2.46
N ARG A 141 -6.55 2.86 1.67
CA ARG A 141 -6.38 2.62 0.23
C ARG A 141 -5.94 3.89 -0.49
N LYS A 142 -6.57 5.03 -0.16
CA LYS A 142 -6.18 6.34 -0.72
C LYS A 142 -4.79 6.79 -0.28
N LEU A 143 -4.41 6.54 0.97
CA LEU A 143 -3.05 6.77 1.47
C LEU A 143 -2.03 5.93 0.69
N GLU A 144 -2.27 4.63 0.53
CA GLU A 144 -1.39 3.71 -0.21
C GLU A 144 -1.23 4.16 -1.67
N LEU A 145 -2.33 4.41 -2.39
CA LEU A 145 -2.29 4.90 -3.77
C LEU A 145 -1.52 6.22 -3.87
N SER A 146 -1.78 7.16 -2.96
CA SER A 146 -1.05 8.44 -2.92
C SER A 146 0.45 8.23 -2.76
N CYS A 147 0.88 7.28 -1.93
CA CYS A 147 2.30 6.97 -1.77
C CYS A 147 2.88 6.28 -3.01
N TYR A 148 2.19 5.27 -3.57
CA TYR A 148 2.62 4.60 -4.80
C TYR A 148 2.80 5.59 -5.95
N PHE A 149 1.84 6.50 -6.16
CA PHE A 149 1.91 7.50 -7.22
C PHE A 149 2.69 8.77 -6.84
N GLY A 150 3.29 8.84 -5.64
CA GLY A 150 4.12 9.97 -5.20
C GLY A 150 3.36 11.25 -4.86
N CYS A 151 2.04 11.20 -4.71
CA CYS A 151 1.17 12.32 -4.32
C CYS A 151 1.21 12.57 -2.80
N HIS A 152 2.39 12.88 -2.25
CA HIS A 152 2.61 12.97 -0.78
C HIS A 152 1.73 14.00 -0.06
N HIS A 153 1.31 15.07 -0.74
CA HIS A 153 0.39 16.06 -0.17
C HIS A 153 -1.01 15.46 0.10
N LEU A 154 -1.53 14.61 -0.82
CA LEU A 154 -2.77 13.87 -0.61
C LEU A 154 -2.58 12.80 0.46
N ALA A 155 -1.46 12.08 0.42
CA ALA A 155 -1.10 11.09 1.44
C ALA A 155 -1.15 11.72 2.86
N LEU A 156 -0.62 12.94 3.01
CA LEU A 156 -0.64 13.67 4.28
C LEU A 156 -2.07 14.02 4.74
N LYS A 157 -2.95 14.38 3.80
CA LYS A 157 -4.38 14.58 4.10
C LYS A 157 -4.99 13.29 4.64
N TYR A 158 -4.80 12.17 3.96
CA TYR A 158 -5.43 10.90 4.32
C TYR A 158 -4.89 10.30 5.62
N VAL A 159 -3.57 10.39 5.87
CA VAL A 159 -3.01 9.92 7.15
C VAL A 159 -3.52 10.74 8.34
N LYS A 160 -3.79 12.05 8.16
CA LYS A 160 -4.41 12.90 9.19
C LYS A 160 -5.85 12.47 9.46
N LEU A 161 -6.63 12.20 8.42
CA LEU A 161 -8.01 11.71 8.56
C LEU A 161 -8.07 10.38 9.32
N LEU A 162 -7.13 9.47 9.05
CA LEU A 162 -6.97 8.21 9.81
C LEU A 162 -6.54 8.40 11.28
N GLU A 163 -6.03 9.58 11.66
CA GLU A 163 -5.60 9.91 13.02
C GLU A 163 -6.66 10.70 13.81
N CYS A 164 -7.57 11.39 13.12
CA CYS A 164 -8.63 12.18 13.75
C CYS A 164 -9.81 11.32 14.25
N ASP A 165 -9.96 10.10 13.74
CA ASP A 165 -11.04 9.20 14.13
C ASP A 165 -10.61 8.28 15.28
N ASP A 166 -11.19 8.49 16.47
CA ASP A 166 -10.88 7.72 17.68
C ASP A 166 -11.24 6.23 17.54
N HIS A 167 -12.25 5.91 16.74
CA HIS A 167 -12.63 4.51 16.48
C HIS A 167 -11.58 3.84 15.59
N VAL A 168 -11.05 4.53 14.57
CA VAL A 168 -9.92 4.05 13.76
C VAL A 168 -8.68 3.85 14.63
N ALA A 169 -8.41 4.76 15.58
CA ALA A 169 -7.30 4.63 16.53
C ALA A 169 -7.44 3.40 17.46
N SER A 170 -8.66 2.97 17.76
CA SER A 170 -8.92 1.74 18.54
C SER A 170 -8.72 0.47 17.70
N LEU A 171 -9.20 0.47 16.45
CA LEU A 171 -9.09 -0.64 15.50
C LEU A 171 -7.65 -0.93 15.08
N GLN A 172 -6.82 0.10 15.06
CA GLN A 172 -5.38 0.02 14.88
C GLN A 172 -4.74 -1.10 15.75
N ARG A 173 -5.23 -1.34 16.96
CA ARG A 173 -4.58 -2.31 17.87
C ARG A 173 -4.72 -3.79 17.46
N VAL A 174 -5.68 -4.12 16.61
CA VAL A 174 -6.08 -5.51 16.32
C VAL A 174 -6.08 -5.87 14.84
N CYS A 175 -5.99 -4.89 13.94
CA CYS A 175 -6.15 -5.11 12.51
C CYS A 175 -4.79 -5.19 11.78
N PRO A 176 -4.50 -6.25 11.01
CA PRO A 176 -3.30 -6.34 10.16
C PRO A 176 -3.10 -5.14 9.22
N LEU A 177 -4.18 -4.45 8.84
CA LEU A 177 -4.14 -3.22 8.03
C LEU A 177 -3.30 -2.11 8.69
N ILE A 178 -3.04 -2.17 10.00
CA ILE A 178 -2.18 -1.23 10.71
C ILE A 178 -0.75 -1.22 10.18
N VAL A 179 -0.24 -2.37 9.71
CA VAL A 179 1.12 -2.50 9.20
C VAL A 179 1.33 -1.53 8.04
N SER A 180 0.38 -1.53 7.11
CA SER A 180 0.40 -0.65 5.95
C SER A 180 0.30 0.83 6.36
N LYS A 181 -0.65 1.17 7.25
CA LYS A 181 -0.82 2.55 7.75
C LYS A 181 0.48 3.12 8.29
N HIS A 182 1.20 2.36 9.13
CA HIS A 182 2.44 2.86 9.72
C HIS A 182 3.56 3.03 8.68
N CYS A 183 3.68 2.13 7.72
CA CYS A 183 4.70 2.23 6.68
C CYS A 183 4.47 3.46 5.80
N PHE A 184 3.31 3.53 5.14
CA PHE A 184 2.99 4.59 4.20
C PHE A 184 2.79 5.93 4.91
N GLY A 185 2.19 5.94 6.11
CA GLY A 185 2.12 7.14 6.96
C GLY A 185 3.50 7.65 7.35
N GLY A 186 4.40 6.75 7.79
CA GLY A 186 5.77 7.11 8.14
C GLY A 186 6.55 7.71 6.98
N ILE A 187 6.43 7.13 5.78
CA ILE A 187 7.07 7.65 4.56
C ILE A 187 6.50 9.03 4.19
N THR A 188 5.18 9.18 4.26
CA THR A 188 4.50 10.47 4.03
C THR A 188 5.02 11.55 4.98
N TYR A 189 5.16 11.22 6.26
CA TYR A 189 5.70 12.15 7.25
C TYR A 189 7.17 12.50 7.00
N LEU A 190 7.99 11.58 6.49
CA LEU A 190 9.36 11.89 6.10
C LEU A 190 9.41 12.81 4.87
N ALA A 191 8.58 12.58 3.87
CA ALA A 191 8.45 13.45 2.70
C ALA A 191 8.05 14.87 3.13
N GLU A 192 7.03 14.99 3.97
CA GLU A 192 6.58 16.29 4.48
C GLU A 192 7.63 16.97 5.38
N ALA A 193 8.32 16.21 6.24
CA ALA A 193 9.40 16.74 7.08
C ALA A 193 10.51 17.38 6.25
N LYS A 194 10.77 16.86 5.05
CA LYS A 194 11.74 17.42 4.10
C LYS A 194 11.24 18.73 3.50
N CYS A 195 9.97 18.78 3.09
CA CYS A 195 9.35 19.97 2.50
C CYS A 195 9.29 21.15 3.48
N VAL A 196 8.75 20.94 4.70
CA VAL A 196 8.52 22.03 5.66
C VAL A 196 9.63 22.18 6.70
N LYS A 197 10.67 21.34 6.65
CA LYS A 197 11.83 21.34 7.55
C LYS A 197 11.48 21.30 9.05
N THR A 198 10.39 20.63 9.42
CA THR A 198 9.94 20.52 10.81
C THR A 198 10.31 19.20 11.47
N ARG A 199 10.70 19.26 12.75
CA ARG A 199 10.90 18.06 13.59
C ARG A 199 9.58 17.38 13.97
N TYR A 200 8.44 18.06 13.82
CA TYR A 200 7.13 17.49 14.14
C TYR A 200 6.85 16.21 13.33
N TYR A 201 6.97 16.28 12.00
CA TYR A 201 6.72 15.13 11.13
C TYR A 201 7.81 14.05 11.26
N GLN A 202 9.07 14.43 11.53
CA GLN A 202 10.11 13.45 11.86
C GLN A 202 9.76 12.61 13.10
N ARG A 203 9.19 13.24 14.14
CA ARG A 203 8.74 12.53 15.35
C ARG A 203 7.56 11.61 15.05
N LYS A 204 6.64 12.01 14.18
CA LYS A 204 5.53 11.17 13.72
C LYS A 204 6.03 9.94 12.96
N ALA A 205 6.93 10.12 11.98
CA ALA A 205 7.57 9.02 11.27
C ALA A 205 8.31 8.05 12.23
N LYS A 206 9.05 8.59 13.21
CA LYS A 206 9.73 7.77 14.23
C LYS A 206 8.75 6.99 15.10
N LYS A 207 7.57 7.54 15.39
CA LYS A 207 6.50 6.84 16.12
C LYS A 207 5.98 5.67 15.30
N ASP A 208 5.68 5.87 14.02
CA ASP A 208 5.22 4.78 13.13
C ASP A 208 6.29 3.69 12.97
N LEU A 209 7.57 4.07 12.82
CA LEU A 209 8.69 3.12 12.80
C LEU A 209 8.78 2.29 14.08
N LYS A 210 8.62 2.91 15.25
CA LYS A 210 8.60 2.21 16.54
C LYS A 210 7.40 1.27 16.66
N SER A 211 6.24 1.65 16.12
CA SER A 211 5.06 0.79 16.11
C SER A 211 5.30 -0.46 15.26
N LEU A 212 5.87 -0.32 14.06
CA LEU A 212 6.24 -1.45 13.21
C LEU A 212 7.30 -2.34 13.85
N SER A 213 8.35 -1.77 14.44
CA SER A 213 9.37 -2.53 15.17
C SER A 213 8.74 -3.42 16.25
N LYS A 214 7.82 -2.88 17.05
CA LYS A 214 7.13 -3.66 18.09
C LYS A 214 6.31 -4.82 17.53
N LEU A 215 5.75 -4.70 16.32
CA LEU A 215 5.03 -5.80 15.68
C LEU A 215 6.00 -6.89 15.23
N VAL A 216 7.13 -6.50 14.65
CA VAL A 216 8.21 -7.43 14.26
C VAL A 216 8.78 -8.14 15.49
N ASP A 217 9.04 -7.42 16.58
CA ASP A 217 9.54 -8.00 17.84
C ASP A 217 8.55 -9.00 18.47
N LYS A 218 7.25 -8.82 18.20
CA LYS A 218 6.18 -9.76 18.60
C LYS A 218 6.01 -10.94 17.63
N GLY A 219 6.83 -11.05 16.59
CA GLY A 219 6.79 -12.13 15.62
C GLY A 219 5.89 -11.89 14.41
N CYS A 220 5.34 -10.70 14.21
CA CYS A 220 4.53 -10.41 13.01
C CYS A 220 5.40 -10.46 11.75
N ILE A 221 5.33 -11.59 11.03
CA ILE A 221 6.15 -11.88 9.85
C ILE A 221 5.82 -10.87 8.76
N ASP A 222 4.53 -10.64 8.51
CA ASP A 222 4.06 -9.73 7.46
C ASP A 222 4.40 -8.27 7.74
N ALA A 223 4.72 -7.89 8.99
CA ALA A 223 5.15 -6.54 9.34
C ALA A 223 6.61 -6.25 8.97
N LYS A 224 7.44 -7.29 8.82
CA LYS A 224 8.89 -7.16 8.63
C LYS A 224 9.25 -6.42 7.34
N PRO A 225 8.68 -6.71 6.15
CA PRO A 225 8.99 -5.96 4.94
C PRO A 225 8.69 -4.47 5.08
N PHE A 226 7.52 -4.14 5.63
CA PHE A 226 7.07 -2.76 5.85
C PHE A 226 7.95 -2.00 6.85
N TYR A 227 8.33 -2.66 7.95
CA TYR A 227 9.28 -2.11 8.92
C TYR A 227 10.61 -1.76 8.24
N LEU A 228 11.16 -2.68 7.46
CA LEU A 228 12.46 -2.50 6.81
C LEU A 228 12.43 -1.39 5.75
N VAL A 229 11.36 -1.25 4.98
CA VAL A 229 11.19 -0.14 4.03
C VAL A 229 11.19 1.20 4.77
N LEU A 230 10.37 1.35 5.82
CA LEU A 230 10.32 2.59 6.58
C LEU A 230 11.65 2.88 7.29
N LYS A 231 12.30 1.84 7.84
CA LYS A 231 13.63 1.97 8.46
C LYS A 231 14.66 2.49 7.46
N ALA A 232 14.72 1.89 6.27
CA ALA A 232 15.64 2.31 5.20
C ALA A 232 15.39 3.76 4.79
N ARG A 233 14.12 4.15 4.62
CA ARG A 233 13.78 5.55 4.30
C ARG A 233 14.17 6.51 5.42
N PHE A 234 14.01 6.11 6.68
CA PHE A 234 14.45 6.90 7.83
C PHE A 234 15.98 7.01 7.89
N THR A 235 16.71 5.93 7.60
CA THR A 235 18.18 5.94 7.46
C THR A 235 18.62 6.92 6.39
N ALA A 236 18.01 6.90 5.20
CA ALA A 236 18.31 7.85 4.13
C ALA A 236 18.00 9.29 4.52
N PHE A 237 16.86 9.53 5.18
CA PHE A 237 16.50 10.85 5.68
C PHE A 237 17.52 11.42 6.69
N GLN A 238 18.19 10.55 7.45
CA GLN A 238 19.28 10.93 8.36
C GLN A 238 20.62 11.20 7.65
N LYS A 239 20.66 11.12 6.31
CA LYS A 239 21.84 11.34 5.47
C LYS A 239 23.03 10.48 5.88
N LYS A 240 22.77 9.19 6.11
CA LYS A 240 23.86 8.21 6.25
C LYS A 240 24.57 8.00 4.91
N ASP A 241 25.72 7.34 4.98
CA ASP A 241 26.51 6.96 3.80
C ASP A 241 25.70 6.07 2.83
N VAL A 242 26.12 6.08 1.56
CA VAL A 242 25.46 5.36 0.46
C VAL A 242 25.35 3.86 0.76
N ASP A 243 26.38 3.24 1.34
CA ASP A 243 26.38 1.81 1.62
C ASP A 243 25.37 1.42 2.69
N SER A 244 25.25 2.22 3.76
CA SER A 244 24.20 2.04 4.77
C SER A 244 22.80 2.11 4.17
N ILE A 245 22.55 3.09 3.29
CA ILE A 245 21.26 3.26 2.60
C ILE A 245 20.98 2.05 1.71
N ARG A 246 21.95 1.66 0.88
CA ARG A 246 21.88 0.50 -0.01
C ARG A 246 21.56 -0.79 0.75
N MET A 247 22.31 -1.07 1.81
CA MET A 247 22.15 -2.29 2.60
C MET A 247 20.78 -2.36 3.28
N ASP A 248 20.29 -1.27 3.88
CA ASP A 248 18.96 -1.25 4.50
C ASP A 248 17.84 -1.48 3.45
N PHE A 249 17.96 -0.91 2.25
CA PHE A 249 16.99 -1.16 1.17
C PHE A 249 17.08 -2.57 0.57
N ASP A 250 18.28 -3.11 0.36
CA ASP A 250 18.48 -4.49 -0.11
C ASP A 250 17.85 -5.50 0.86
N ASN A 251 17.98 -5.26 2.17
CA ASN A 251 17.31 -6.04 3.22
C ASN A 251 15.78 -5.94 3.13
N ALA A 252 15.24 -4.74 2.88
CA ALA A 252 13.80 -4.53 2.74
C ALA A 252 13.23 -5.24 1.51
N ILE A 253 13.93 -5.16 0.38
CA ILE A 253 13.55 -5.82 -0.88
C ILE A 253 13.56 -7.34 -0.70
N THR A 254 14.63 -7.90 -0.12
CA THR A 254 14.74 -9.34 0.13
C THR A 254 13.60 -9.84 1.02
N ALA A 255 13.34 -9.14 2.13
CA ALA A 255 12.24 -9.52 3.03
C ALA A 255 10.87 -9.46 2.34
N ALA A 256 10.63 -8.48 1.47
CA ALA A 256 9.38 -8.39 0.71
C ALA A 256 9.24 -9.55 -0.28
N ILE A 257 10.32 -9.94 -0.98
CA ILE A 257 10.33 -11.07 -1.90
C ILE A 257 10.07 -12.38 -1.17
N ASP A 258 10.72 -12.60 -0.02
CA ASP A 258 10.54 -13.80 0.80
C ASP A 258 9.10 -13.96 1.29
N CYS A 259 8.39 -12.86 1.52
CA CYS A 259 6.97 -12.85 1.89
C CYS A 259 6.02 -12.93 0.68
N GLY A 260 6.54 -12.88 -0.55
CA GLY A 260 5.75 -12.81 -1.78
C GLY A 260 5.12 -11.44 -2.06
N PHE A 261 5.55 -10.38 -1.39
CA PHE A 261 4.98 -9.03 -1.48
C PHE A 261 5.59 -8.21 -2.62
N GLN A 262 5.24 -8.56 -3.85
CA GLN A 262 5.81 -7.94 -5.06
C GLN A 262 5.65 -6.42 -5.08
N GLY A 263 4.46 -5.91 -4.72
CA GLY A 263 4.20 -4.47 -4.66
C GLY A 263 5.06 -3.74 -3.62
N ILE A 264 5.40 -4.39 -2.50
CA ILE A 264 6.28 -3.82 -1.48
C ILE A 264 7.76 -3.89 -1.91
N ALA A 265 8.17 -4.95 -2.60
CA ALA A 265 9.51 -5.03 -3.19
C ALA A 265 9.72 -3.93 -4.25
N ALA A 266 8.75 -3.74 -5.15
CA ALA A 266 8.77 -2.68 -6.16
C ALA A 266 8.85 -1.29 -5.52
N PHE A 267 8.02 -1.05 -4.51
CA PHE A 267 8.01 0.21 -3.77
C PHE A 267 9.33 0.44 -3.02
N ALA A 268 9.92 -0.59 -2.41
CA ALA A 268 11.22 -0.49 -1.75
C ALA A 268 12.33 -0.10 -2.74
N CYS A 269 12.38 -0.71 -3.92
CA CYS A 269 13.30 -0.33 -4.99
C CYS A 269 13.10 1.14 -5.42
N GLU A 270 11.84 1.57 -5.59
CA GLU A 270 11.54 2.95 -5.95
C GLU A 270 11.99 3.93 -4.85
N GLN A 271 11.75 3.61 -3.58
CA GLN A 271 12.22 4.43 -2.45
C GLN A 271 13.75 4.46 -2.35
N ALA A 272 14.44 3.38 -2.71
CA ALA A 272 15.90 3.33 -2.77
C ALA A 272 16.43 4.27 -3.86
N HIS A 273 15.87 4.19 -5.08
CA HIS A 273 16.19 5.11 -6.17
C HIS A 273 16.01 6.57 -5.74
N ARG A 274 14.84 6.93 -5.21
CA ARG A 274 14.55 8.31 -4.76
C ARG A 274 15.50 8.76 -3.65
N SER A 275 15.79 7.88 -2.68
CA SER A 275 16.69 8.21 -1.57
C SER A 275 18.11 8.49 -2.05
N LEU A 276 18.63 7.67 -2.98
CA LEU A 276 19.96 7.89 -3.56
C LEU A 276 20.01 9.16 -4.41
N LYS A 277 18.98 9.42 -5.22
CA LYS A 277 18.90 10.63 -6.05
C LYS A 277 18.81 11.91 -5.21
N GLU A 278 18.07 11.88 -4.11
CA GLU A 278 17.74 13.08 -3.37
C GLU A 278 18.62 13.35 -2.12
N GLU A 279 19.21 12.33 -1.50
CA GLU A 279 19.92 12.45 -0.22
C GLU A 279 21.42 12.17 -0.30
N CYS A 280 21.90 11.59 -1.41
CA CYS A 280 23.32 11.29 -1.61
C CYS A 280 23.98 12.32 -2.53
N HIS A 281 25.17 12.76 -2.16
CA HIS A 281 25.99 13.69 -2.95
C HIS A 281 27.09 12.96 -3.76
N GLU A 282 27.21 11.65 -3.59
CA GLU A 282 28.15 10.78 -4.30
C GLU A 282 27.58 10.36 -5.67
N ASP A 283 28.46 10.01 -6.61
CA ASP A 283 28.06 9.44 -7.89
C ASP A 283 27.44 8.05 -7.67
N THR A 284 26.11 8.04 -7.60
CA THR A 284 25.29 6.85 -7.37
C THR A 284 24.50 6.46 -8.62
N CYS A 285 24.84 6.99 -9.79
CA CYS A 285 24.08 6.83 -11.03
C CYS A 285 23.81 5.35 -11.38
N GLY A 286 24.82 4.50 -11.25
CA GLY A 286 24.69 3.05 -11.48
C GLY A 286 23.70 2.38 -10.51
N LEU A 287 23.75 2.73 -9.22
CA LEU A 287 22.83 2.20 -8.21
C LEU A 287 21.40 2.73 -8.40
N GLN A 288 21.26 4.02 -8.71
CA GLN A 288 19.97 4.64 -9.03
C GLN A 288 19.30 3.94 -10.22
N THR A 289 20.06 3.67 -11.28
CA THR A 289 19.59 2.96 -12.47
C THR A 289 19.19 1.52 -12.14
N LYS A 290 20.01 0.80 -11.36
CA LYS A 290 19.71 -0.55 -10.89
C LYS A 290 18.36 -0.59 -10.17
N TYR A 291 18.16 0.26 -9.16
CA TYR A 291 16.93 0.25 -8.37
C TYR A 291 15.71 0.70 -9.16
N TRP A 292 15.87 1.67 -10.08
CA TRP A 292 14.78 2.08 -10.96
C TRP A 292 14.30 0.93 -11.86
N ASN A 293 15.24 0.22 -12.50
CA ASN A 293 14.92 -0.90 -13.37
C ASN A 293 14.29 -2.06 -12.58
N SER A 294 14.80 -2.38 -11.39
CA SER A 294 14.20 -3.39 -10.51
C SER A 294 12.80 -3.01 -10.05
N ALA A 295 12.55 -1.73 -9.72
CA ALA A 295 11.21 -1.26 -9.38
C ALA A 295 10.23 -1.47 -10.54
N MET A 296 10.62 -1.10 -11.77
CA MET A 296 9.81 -1.35 -12.97
C MET A 296 9.56 -2.84 -13.21
N GLU A 297 10.57 -3.70 -13.03
CA GLU A 297 10.41 -5.15 -13.16
C GLU A 297 9.40 -5.70 -12.15
N TYR A 298 9.53 -5.34 -10.86
CA TYR A 298 8.62 -5.83 -9.83
C TYR A 298 7.20 -5.28 -9.99
N TYR A 299 7.02 -4.01 -10.36
CA TYR A 299 5.69 -3.48 -10.68
C TYR A 299 5.09 -4.16 -11.90
N THR A 300 5.90 -4.49 -12.93
CA THR A 300 5.44 -5.24 -14.11
C THR A 300 5.00 -6.65 -13.72
N ARG A 301 5.79 -7.35 -12.90
CA ARG A 301 5.45 -8.71 -12.41
C ARG A 301 4.21 -8.73 -11.52
N TRP A 302 4.02 -7.67 -10.73
CA TRP A 302 2.81 -7.47 -9.93
C TRP A 302 1.63 -7.00 -10.79
N GLU A 303 1.85 -6.59 -12.04
CA GLU A 303 0.85 -6.07 -12.99
C GLU A 303 0.28 -4.70 -12.59
N ALA A 304 1.06 -3.90 -11.86
CA ALA A 304 0.74 -2.52 -11.54
C ALA A 304 1.10 -1.58 -12.71
N PHE A 305 0.49 -1.80 -13.88
CA PHE A 305 0.86 -1.12 -15.12
C PHE A 305 0.65 0.40 -15.08
N GLY A 306 -0.38 0.89 -14.39
CA GLY A 306 -0.57 2.32 -14.18
C GLY A 306 0.64 2.97 -13.49
N LYS A 307 1.28 2.23 -12.57
CA LYS A 307 2.52 2.69 -11.93
C LYS A 307 3.73 2.61 -12.86
N VAL A 308 3.84 1.54 -13.65
CA VAL A 308 4.92 1.38 -14.65
C VAL A 308 4.88 2.53 -15.67
N ASP A 309 3.69 2.89 -16.14
CA ASP A 309 3.53 3.95 -17.13
C ASP A 309 3.86 5.33 -16.54
N GLN A 310 3.43 5.62 -15.30
CA GLN A 310 3.87 6.82 -14.58
C GLN A 310 5.41 6.88 -14.49
N MET A 311 6.07 5.78 -14.17
CA MET A 311 7.54 5.75 -14.09
C MET A 311 8.17 6.03 -15.46
N ARG A 312 7.70 5.40 -16.54
CA ARG A 312 8.20 5.67 -17.90
C ARG A 312 8.05 7.14 -18.29
N GLU A 313 6.94 7.77 -17.92
CA GLU A 313 6.73 9.20 -18.13
C GLU A 313 7.73 10.06 -17.38
N LEU A 314 7.97 9.78 -16.08
CA LEU A 314 8.99 10.48 -15.30
C LEU A 314 10.39 10.34 -15.90
N GLN A 315 10.73 9.14 -16.40
CA GLN A 315 12.02 8.90 -17.06
C GLN A 315 12.17 9.70 -18.36
N ARG A 316 11.11 9.82 -19.16
CA ARG A 316 11.10 10.65 -20.38
C ARG A 316 11.28 12.13 -20.04
N ASN A 317 10.54 12.63 -19.06
CA ASN A 317 10.62 14.02 -18.62
C ASN A 317 12.01 14.37 -18.07
N ASP A 318 12.65 13.46 -17.32
CA ASP A 318 14.03 13.64 -16.85
C ASP A 318 15.02 13.72 -18.03
N ALA A 319 14.85 12.88 -19.07
CA ALA A 319 15.70 12.89 -20.25
C ALA A 319 15.54 14.16 -21.10
N GLU A 320 14.31 14.65 -21.29
CA GLU A 320 14.01 15.88 -22.03
C GLU A 320 14.54 17.13 -21.31
N ASN A 321 14.44 17.17 -19.98
CA ASN A 321 15.05 18.25 -19.21
C ASN A 321 16.58 18.24 -19.35
N PHE A 322 17.21 17.06 -19.37
CA PHE A 322 18.66 16.95 -19.55
C PHE A 322 19.13 17.40 -20.95
N THR A 323 18.37 17.09 -22.01
CA THR A 323 18.71 17.55 -23.37
C THR A 323 18.50 19.06 -23.55
N ALA A 324 17.50 19.64 -22.91
CA ALA A 324 17.26 21.09 -22.92
C ALA A 324 18.41 21.89 -22.27
N TYR A 325 19.04 21.38 -21.21
CA TYR A 325 20.22 22.00 -20.59
C TYR A 325 21.53 21.75 -21.36
N SER A 326 21.56 20.73 -22.21
CA SER A 326 22.76 20.34 -22.99
C SER A 326 22.81 20.98 -24.38
N ALA A 327 21.72 21.63 -24.82
CA ALA A 327 21.72 22.39 -26.05
C ALA A 327 22.59 23.64 -25.88
N PRO A 328 23.63 23.87 -26.72
CA PRO A 328 24.39 25.10 -26.65
C PRO A 328 23.43 26.28 -26.87
N PRO A 329 23.57 27.38 -26.09
CA PRO A 329 22.70 28.54 -26.24
C PRO A 329 22.76 28.96 -27.71
N SER A 330 21.60 28.90 -28.37
CA SER A 330 21.46 29.42 -29.72
C SER A 330 21.90 30.86 -29.66
N VAL A 331 23.00 31.17 -30.38
CA VAL A 331 23.52 32.53 -30.52
C VAL A 331 22.36 33.34 -31.08
N VAL A 332 21.71 34.11 -30.19
CA VAL A 332 20.75 35.12 -30.57
C VAL A 332 21.55 36.09 -31.42
N LYS A 333 21.43 35.96 -32.75
CA LYS A 333 21.92 36.97 -33.68
C LYS A 333 21.11 38.22 -33.36
N VAL A 334 21.71 39.10 -32.57
CA VAL A 334 21.25 40.47 -32.42
C VAL A 334 21.39 41.08 -33.82
N ASN A 335 20.28 41.17 -34.54
CA ASN A 335 20.20 42.02 -35.72
C ASN A 335 20.27 43.46 -35.22
N VAL A 336 21.49 44.00 -35.21
CA VAL A 336 21.69 45.44 -35.19
C VAL A 336 21.41 45.90 -36.61
N THR A 337 20.23 46.48 -36.81
CA THR A 337 19.94 47.32 -37.97
C THR A 337 19.70 48.73 -37.47
N ASP A 338 20.41 49.66 -38.11
CA ASP A 338 20.51 51.10 -37.89
C ASP A 338 19.16 51.85 -37.81
#